data_AF-A0A9X2ED39-F1
#
_entry.id   AF-A0A9X2ED39-F1
#
_cell.length_a   1.000
_cell.length_b   1.000
_cell.length_c   1.000
_cell.angle_alpha   90.00
_cell.angle_beta   90.00
_cell.angle_gamma   90.00
#
_symmetry.space_group_name_H-M   'P 1'
#
loop_
_entity.id
_entity.type
_entity.pdbx_description
1 polymer ?
#
loop_
_entity_poly.entity_id
_entity_poly.type
_entity_poly.pdbx_seq_one_letter_code
_entity_poly.pdbx_strand_id
1 'polypeptide(L)' 'MTQYTFRKAVATLIAEASDSKTAAKQLGHSREGITERHYIASPEQAPDSSAVLEMGFGTGPQLTNGWR' A
#
# COMPACT_ATOMS: atom_id res chain seq x y z
N MET A 1 -14.38 -21.62 1.50
CA MET A 1 -13.17 -21.00 2.09
C MET A 1 -11.99 -21.92 1.86
N THR A 2 -10.87 -21.40 1.38
CA THR A 2 -9.64 -22.18 1.14
C THR A 2 -8.54 -21.73 2.10
N GLN A 3 -7.47 -22.52 2.21
CA GLN A 3 -6.27 -22.11 2.95
C GLN A 3 -5.72 -20.75 2.50
N TYR A 4 -5.87 -20.42 1.22
CA TYR A 4 -5.42 -19.16 0.65
C TYR A 4 -6.28 -17.98 1.13
N THR A 5 -7.61 -18.11 1.05
CA THR A 5 -8.51 -17.02 1.47
C THR A 5 -8.44 -16.78 2.98
N PHE A 6 -8.21 -17.82 3.79
CA PHE A 6 -7.98 -17.67 5.23
C PHE A 6 -6.66 -16.94 5.53
N ARG A 7 -5.54 -17.38 4.93
CA ARG A 7 -4.24 -16.71 5.10
C ARG A 7 -4.28 -15.25 4.63
N LYS A 8 -5.03 -14.98 3.55
CA LYS A 8 -5.22 -13.62 3.03
C LYS A 8 -5.99 -12.74 4.02
N ALA A 9 -7.07 -13.26 4.62
CA ALA A 9 -7.80 -12.53 5.66
C ALA A 9 -6.93 -12.24 6.89
N VAL A 10 -6.19 -13.24 7.39
CA VAL A 10 -5.29 -13.08 8.54
C VAL A 10 -4.19 -12.06 8.27
N ALA A 11 -3.49 -12.16 7.14
CA ALA A 11 -2.42 -11.23 6.81
C ALA A 11 -2.93 -9.80 6.60
N THR A 12 -4.12 -9.61 6.05
CA THR A 12 -4.76 -8.30 5.91
C THR A 12 -5.00 -7.67 7.29
N LEU A 13 -5.64 -8.41 8.22
CA LEU A 13 -5.91 -7.90 9.57
C LEU A 13 -4.62 -7.52 10.32
N ILE A 14 -3.57 -8.33 10.21
CA ILE A 14 -2.29 -8.06 10.88
C ILE A 14 -1.59 -6.85 10.25
N ALA A 15 -1.63 -6.72 8.93
CA ALA A 15 -1.01 -5.59 8.24
C ALA A 15 -1.71 -4.26 8.56
N GLU A 16 -3.05 -4.27 8.68
CA GLU A 16 -3.84 -3.12 9.10
C GLU A 16 -3.57 -2.72 10.56
N ALA A 17 -3.43 -3.70 11.45
CA ALA A 17 -3.17 -3.46 12.88
C ALA A 17 -1.70 -3.17 13.20
N SER A 18 -0.78 -3.54 12.32
CA SER A 18 0.66 -3.50 12.58
C SER A 18 1.44 -3.14 11.30
N ASP A 19 2.02 -4.12 10.60
CA ASP A 19 2.72 -3.91 9.34
C ASP A 19 2.80 -5.21 8.51
N SER A 20 3.13 -5.07 7.22
CA SER A 20 3.27 -6.18 6.27
C SER A 20 4.39 -7.15 6.64
N LYS A 21 5.48 -6.65 7.22
CA LYS A 21 6.59 -7.47 7.75
C LYS A 21 6.15 -8.43 8.86
N THR A 22 5.31 -7.97 9.77
CA THR A 22 4.76 -8.75 10.88
C THR A 22 3.78 -9.78 10.36
N ALA A 23 2.91 -9.40 9.42
CA ALA A 23 2.05 -10.34 8.71
C ALA A 23 2.86 -11.44 8.01
N ALA A 24 3.98 -11.09 7.36
CA ALA A 24 4.84 -12.06 6.68
C ALA A 24 5.48 -13.07 7.63
N LYS A 25 5.95 -12.62 8.80
CA LYS A 25 6.49 -13.51 9.84
C LYS A 25 5.43 -14.49 10.36
N GLN A 26 4.20 -14.03 10.56
CA GLN A 26 3.09 -14.86 11.05
C GLN A 26 2.68 -15.94 10.03
N LEU A 27 2.80 -15.66 8.74
CA LEU A 27 2.59 -16.66 7.69
C LEU A 27 3.81 -17.55 7.42
N GLY A 28 4.95 -17.30 8.08
CA GLY A 28 6.19 -18.04 7.86
C GLY A 28 6.89 -17.70 6.53
N HIS A 29 6.63 -16.53 5.95
CA HIS A 29 7.29 -16.09 4.72
C HIS A 29 8.61 -15.38 5.02
N SER A 30 9.68 -15.81 4.33
CA SER A 30 11.01 -15.20 4.42
C SER A 30 11.10 -13.85 3.69
N ARG A 31 10.21 -13.60 2.73
CA ARG A 31 10.12 -12.37 1.95
C ARG A 31 8.78 -11.69 2.17
N GLU A 32 8.84 -10.48 2.70
CA GLU A 32 7.69 -9.60 2.95
C GLU A 32 6.85 -9.35 1.69
N GLY A 33 7.49 -9.09 0.55
CA GLY A 33 6.80 -8.79 -0.71
C GLY A 33 5.90 -9.92 -1.24
N ILE A 34 6.09 -11.18 -0.83
CA ILE A 34 5.14 -12.26 -1.16
C ILE A 34 3.83 -12.07 -0.39
N THR A 35 3.92 -11.71 0.89
CA THR A 35 2.76 -11.46 1.74
C THR A 35 1.99 -10.23 1.25
N GLU A 36 2.69 -9.13 0.96
CA GLU A 36 2.08 -7.90 0.42
C GLU A 36 1.31 -8.15 -0.86
N ARG A 37 1.93 -8.85 -1.82
CA ARG A 37 1.33 -9.06 -3.14
C ARG A 37 0.14 -10.04 -3.12
N HIS A 38 0.25 -11.12 -2.35
CA HIS A 38 -0.68 -12.25 -2.48
C HIS A 38 -1.63 -12.40 -1.30
N TYR A 39 -1.23 -11.95 -0.12
CA TYR A 39 -1.93 -12.23 1.13
C TYR A 39 -2.44 -10.97 1.84
N ILE A 40 -2.07 -9.76 1.42
CA ILE A 40 -2.70 -8.54 1.90
C ILE A 40 -3.74 -8.09 0.87
N ALA A 41 -4.95 -7.77 1.31
CA ALA A 41 -5.97 -7.22 0.44
C ALA A 41 -5.55 -5.82 -0.02
N SER A 42 -5.52 -5.60 -1.33
CA SER A 42 -5.48 -4.24 -1.85
C SER A 42 -6.84 -3.60 -1.62
N PRO A 43 -6.91 -2.37 -1.09
CA PRO A 43 -8.18 -1.67 -1.00
C PRO A 43 -8.80 -1.55 -2.39
N GLU A 44 -10.05 -1.99 -2.55
CA GLU A 44 -10.76 -1.95 -3.86
C GLU A 44 -10.91 -0.52 -4.38
N GLN A 45 -10.99 0.46 -3.47
CA GLN A 45 -10.88 1.89 -3.78
C GLN A 45 -10.06 2.59 -2.70
N ALA A 46 -8.96 3.22 -3.11
CA ALA A 46 -8.20 4.10 -2.22
C ALA A 46 -8.93 5.45 -2.09
N PRO A 47 -8.93 6.08 -0.90
CA PRO A 47 -9.40 7.45 -0.74
C PRO A 47 -8.64 8.41 -1.66
N ASP A 48 -9.34 9.37 -2.27
CA ASP A 48 -8.68 10.42 -3.06
C ASP A 48 -7.75 11.23 -2.15
N SER A 49 -6.45 11.07 -2.37
CA SER A 49 -5.39 11.73 -1.61
C SER A 49 -4.75 12.87 -2.41
N SER A 50 -5.31 13.24 -3.56
CA SER A 50 -4.74 14.23 -4.47
C SER A 50 -4.47 15.57 -3.77
N ALA A 51 -5.38 16.03 -2.91
CA ALA A 51 -5.21 17.27 -2.16
C ALA A 51 -4.02 17.24 -1.17
N VAL A 52 -3.78 16.10 -0.52
CA VAL A 52 -2.65 15.93 0.42
C VAL A 52 -1.33 15.89 -0.35
N LEU A 53 -1.31 15.21 -1.50
CA LEU A 53 -0.15 15.13 -2.36
C LEU A 53 0.16 16.47 -3.04
N GLU A 54 -0.86 17.23 -3.43
CA GLU A 54 -0.71 18.58 -3.96
C GLU A 54 -0.22 19.57 -2.89
N MET A 55 -0.62 19.42 -1.63
CA MET A 55 -0.06 20.23 -0.55
C MET A 55 1.42 19.89 -0.27
N GLY A 56 1.78 18.60 -0.33
CA GLY A 56 3.15 18.15 -0.04
C GLY A 56 4.14 18.30 -1.21
N PHE A 57 3.64 18.26 -2.45
CA PHE A 57 4.45 18.21 -3.67
C PHE A 57 4.01 19.18 -4.77
N GLY A 58 2.98 20.00 -4.54
CA GLY A 58 2.40 20.92 -5.52
C GLY A 58 3.33 22.07 -5.89
N THR A 59 3.82 22.00 -7.13
CA THR A 59 4.42 23.06 -7.96
C THR A 59 5.54 23.91 -7.34
N GLY A 60 6.77 23.45 -7.54
CA GLY A 60 7.94 24.34 -7.65
C GLY A 60 7.77 25.36 -8.79
N PRO A 61 8.53 26.47 -8.78
CA PRO A 61 8.25 27.65 -9.58
C PRO A 61 8.13 27.34 -11.07
N GLN A 62 7.01 27.76 -11.65
CA GLN A 62 6.79 27.77 -13.10
C GLN A 62 7.91 28.60 -13.74
N LEU A 63 8.88 27.94 -14.36
CA LEU A 63 9.84 28.63 -15.23
C LEU A 63 9.05 29.18 -16.41
N THR A 64 8.71 30.46 -16.35
CA THR A 64 8.05 31.19 -17.42
C THR A 64 9.05 31.39 -18.56
N ASN A 65 9.18 30.39 -19.43
CA ASN A 65 9.91 30.57 -20.68
C ASN A 65 9.04 31.33 -21.66
N GLY A 66 9.19 32.66 -21.64
CA GLY A 66 8.79 33.53 -22.73
C GLY A 66 9.62 33.21 -23.97
N TRP A 67 8.97 32.67 -24.99
CA TRP A 67 9.45 32.76 -26.37
C TRP A 67 8.30 33.27 -27.23
N ARG A 68 8.65 34.30 -28.02
CA ARG A 68 7.82 35.09 -28.94
C ARG A 68 7.01 34.26 -29.92
#